data_AF-A0A917GF68-F1
#
_entry.id   AF-A0A917GF68-F1
#
_cell.length_a   1.000
_cell.length_b   1.000
_cell.length_c   1.000
_cell.angle_alpha   90.00
_cell.angle_beta   90.00
_cell.angle_gamma   90.00
#
_symmetry.space_group_name_H-M   'P 1'
#
loop_
_entity.id
_entity.type
_entity.pdbx_description
1 polymer ?
#
loop_
_entity_poly.entity_id
_entity_poly.type
_entity_poly.pdbx_seq_one_letter_code
_entity_poly.pdbx_strand_id
1 'polypeptide(L)'
;MIMKTTIKSLCLLVLTLILFNCDNDDDVNAVNEDVCNYAGFTFLDTSDNTQTLIPEAELTTDFYYTSSNGPEVEIYETANPSDFWFVTLVVADGATGTGQLNLGGTIHTVNVACQRTGNAVGEEMRYDITASGLEAEFCVIIDLYH
;
A
#
# COMPACT_ATOMS: atom_id res chain seq x y z
N MET A 1 -14.26 23.03 -39.99
CA MET A 1 -13.49 21.96 -39.30
C MET A 1 -13.18 22.42 -37.88
N ILE A 2 -14.17 22.36 -36.97
CA ILE A 2 -14.06 22.84 -35.57
C ILE A 2 -14.65 21.76 -34.64
N MET A 3 -14.10 20.55 -34.73
CA MET A 3 -14.54 19.42 -33.91
C MET A 3 -13.35 18.50 -33.66
N LYS A 4 -12.33 19.01 -32.97
CA LYS A 4 -11.18 18.20 -32.51
C LYS A 4 -10.76 18.52 -31.07
N THR A 5 -11.18 19.66 -30.51
CA THR A 5 -10.79 20.07 -29.15
C THR A 5 -11.82 19.69 -28.09
N THR A 6 -13.10 19.55 -28.44
CA THR A 6 -14.17 19.18 -27.50
C THR A 6 -14.11 17.72 -27.03
N ILE A 7 -13.53 16.80 -27.81
CA ILE A 7 -13.37 15.39 -27.41
C ILE A 7 -12.32 15.24 -26.29
N LYS A 8 -11.27 16.08 -26.27
CA LYS A 8 -10.22 15.99 -25.24
C LYS A 8 -10.68 16.48 -23.88
N SER A 9 -11.53 17.52 -23.84
CA SER A 9 -12.13 17.98 -22.58
C SER A 9 -13.19 17.02 -22.04
N LEU A 10 -13.84 16.23 -22.91
CA LEU A 10 -14.79 15.20 -22.47
C LEU A 10 -14.07 14.00 -21.84
N CYS A 11 -12.91 13.58 -22.36
CA CYS A 11 -12.09 12.54 -21.74
C CYS A 11 -11.53 12.97 -20.37
N LEU A 12 -11.23 14.26 -20.18
CA LEU A 12 -10.73 14.77 -18.89
C LEU A 12 -11.83 14.86 -17.82
N LEU A 13 -13.09 15.07 -18.24
CA LEU A 13 -14.25 15.10 -17.34
C LEU A 13 -14.71 13.70 -16.92
N VAL A 14 -14.52 12.69 -17.77
CA VAL A 14 -14.79 11.28 -17.43
C VAL A 14 -13.73 10.74 -16.45
N LEU A 15 -12.50 11.27 -16.49
CA LEU A 15 -11.45 10.89 -15.53
C LEU A 15 -11.67 11.45 -14.12
N THR A 16 -12.49 12.51 -13.97
CA THR A 16 -12.87 13.07 -12.65
C THR A 16 -14.08 12.38 -12.02
N LEU A 17 -14.77 11.50 -12.75
CA LEU A 17 -15.94 10.75 -12.27
C LEU A 17 -15.58 9.35 -11.71
N ILE A 18 -14.29 8.98 -11.73
CA ILE A 18 -13.76 7.75 -11.12
C ILE A 18 -13.44 7.93 -9.62
N LEU A 19 -13.84 9.07 -9.03
CA LEU A 19 -13.69 9.37 -7.60
C LEU A 19 -14.80 8.73 -6.73
N PHE A 20 -15.39 7.62 -7.17
CA PHE A 20 -16.42 6.93 -6.41
C PHE A 20 -16.09 5.44 -6.28
N ASN A 21 -15.47 5.15 -5.14
CA ASN A 21 -15.56 3.90 -4.38
C ASN A 21 -14.89 2.67 -5.00
N CYS A 22 -13.55 2.65 -5.00
CA CYS A 22 -12.89 1.41 -4.56
C CYS A 22 -12.87 1.51 -3.03
N ASP A 23 -13.50 0.53 -2.40
CA ASP A 23 -13.68 0.45 -0.97
C ASP A 23 -12.77 -0.69 -0.48
N ASN A 24 -11.52 -0.38 -0.14
CA ASN A 24 -10.70 -1.24 0.72
C ASN A 24 -10.79 -0.79 2.19
N ASP A 25 -11.84 -0.04 2.58
CA ASP A 25 -12.21 -0.02 3.99
C ASP A 25 -12.68 -1.42 4.38
N ASP A 26 -12.61 -1.68 5.68
CA ASP A 26 -13.04 -2.83 6.47
C ASP A 26 -14.53 -3.22 6.21
N ASP A 27 -14.90 -3.53 4.97
CA ASP A 27 -16.16 -4.18 4.61
C ASP A 27 -16.00 -5.68 4.84
N VAL A 28 -17.09 -6.33 5.25
CA VAL A 28 -17.21 -7.74 5.63
C VAL A 28 -16.86 -8.72 4.48
N ASN A 29 -16.35 -8.19 3.36
CA ASN A 29 -15.95 -8.90 2.15
C ASN A 29 -14.51 -8.57 1.70
N ALA A 30 -13.75 -7.75 2.45
CA ALA A 30 -12.35 -7.49 2.14
C ALA A 30 -11.57 -8.80 2.27
N VAL A 31 -10.94 -9.26 1.17
CA VAL A 31 -10.41 -10.63 1.12
C VAL A 31 -9.30 -10.86 2.14
N ASN A 32 -8.63 -9.81 2.59
CA ASN A 32 -7.61 -9.94 3.61
C ASN A 32 -8.12 -9.71 5.04
N GLU A 33 -9.31 -9.14 5.31
CA GLU A 33 -9.84 -8.70 6.63
C GLU A 33 -9.27 -9.50 7.84
N ASP A 34 -9.58 -10.79 7.94
CA ASP A 34 -9.12 -11.65 9.05
C ASP A 34 -7.78 -12.36 8.81
N VAL A 35 -7.42 -12.59 7.55
CA VAL A 35 -6.32 -13.47 7.13
C VAL A 35 -5.64 -12.93 5.88
N CYS A 36 -4.32 -12.88 5.90
CA CYS A 36 -3.47 -12.56 4.75
C CYS A 36 -3.58 -13.58 3.59
N ASN A 37 -4.71 -13.58 2.88
CA ASN A 37 -5.00 -14.46 1.75
C ASN A 37 -4.16 -14.12 0.51
N TYR A 38 -3.80 -12.85 0.36
CA TYR A 38 -2.90 -12.36 -0.68
C TYR A 38 -1.68 -11.66 -0.05
N ALA A 39 -0.71 -12.45 0.38
CA ALA A 39 0.52 -11.92 0.97
C ALA A 39 1.40 -11.19 -0.07
N GLY A 40 1.79 -9.97 0.26
CA GLY A 40 2.67 -9.12 -0.54
C GLY A 40 2.16 -7.68 -0.64
N PHE A 41 2.57 -7.01 -1.71
CA PHE A 41 2.04 -5.73 -2.14
C PHE A 41 0.95 -5.96 -3.19
N THR A 42 -0.29 -5.56 -2.88
CA THR A 42 -1.48 -5.87 -3.68
C THR A 42 -2.31 -4.63 -3.99
N PHE A 43 -3.18 -4.70 -4.98
CA PHE A 43 -4.10 -3.63 -5.36
C PHE A 43 -5.40 -4.21 -5.93
N LEU A 44 -6.46 -3.39 -5.96
CA LEU A 44 -7.71 -3.74 -6.63
C LEU A 44 -7.66 -3.32 -8.11
N ASP A 45 -7.96 -4.25 -9.02
CA ASP A 45 -8.13 -3.93 -10.44
C ASP A 45 -9.48 -3.27 -10.74
N THR A 46 -9.70 -2.89 -12.01
CA THR A 46 -10.94 -2.19 -12.43
C THR A 46 -12.22 -3.04 -12.35
N SER A 47 -12.10 -4.30 -11.97
CA SER A 47 -13.22 -5.22 -11.76
C SER A 47 -13.28 -5.70 -10.30
N ASP A 48 -12.67 -4.95 -9.39
CA ASP A 48 -12.62 -5.20 -7.94
C ASP A 48 -12.01 -6.56 -7.56
N ASN A 49 -11.06 -7.07 -8.37
CA ASN A 49 -10.28 -8.23 -7.98
C ASN A 49 -8.96 -7.80 -7.37
N THR A 50 -8.59 -8.42 -6.24
CA THR A 50 -7.25 -8.28 -5.67
C THR A 50 -6.21 -8.89 -6.60
N GLN A 51 -5.20 -8.09 -6.93
CA GLN A 51 -4.05 -8.48 -7.72
C GLN A 51 -2.78 -8.33 -6.88
N THR A 52 -1.94 -9.36 -6.87
CA THR A 52 -0.61 -9.29 -6.24
C THR A 52 0.39 -8.70 -7.23
N LEU A 53 0.92 -7.52 -6.91
CA LEU A 53 1.95 -6.87 -7.72
C LEU A 53 3.35 -7.40 -7.39
N ILE A 54 3.65 -7.53 -6.09
CA ILE A 54 4.90 -8.11 -5.60
C ILE A 54 4.52 -9.12 -4.50
N PRO A 55 4.82 -10.42 -4.66
CA PRO A 55 4.51 -11.41 -3.64
C PRO A 55 5.36 -11.19 -2.38
N GLU A 56 4.85 -11.57 -1.22
CA GLU A 56 5.56 -11.43 0.06
C GLU A 56 6.94 -12.09 0.05
N ALA A 57 7.10 -13.23 -0.62
CA ALA A 57 8.39 -13.92 -0.74
C ALA A 57 9.47 -13.13 -1.50
N GLU A 58 9.09 -12.05 -2.20
CA GLU A 58 10.01 -11.12 -2.88
C GLU A 58 10.23 -9.82 -2.10
N LEU A 59 9.53 -9.65 -0.96
CA LEU A 59 9.69 -8.53 -0.05
C LEU A 59 10.55 -8.93 1.15
N THR A 60 11.14 -7.93 1.80
CA THR A 60 11.69 -8.03 3.16
C THR A 60 11.03 -6.96 4.00
N THR A 61 10.66 -7.31 5.24
CA THR A 61 10.10 -6.40 6.23
C THR A 61 11.01 -6.25 7.44
N ASP A 62 11.54 -5.05 7.62
CA ASP A 62 12.29 -4.64 8.80
C ASP A 62 11.37 -3.90 9.76
N PHE A 63 11.26 -4.41 11.00
CA PHE A 63 10.63 -3.67 12.09
C PHE A 63 11.69 -3.13 13.04
N TYR A 64 11.79 -1.81 13.10
CA TYR A 64 12.64 -1.09 14.04
C TYR A 64 11.78 -0.70 15.24
N TYR A 65 11.93 -1.40 16.36
CA TYR A 65 11.19 -1.06 17.58
C TYR A 65 11.72 0.22 18.23
N THR A 66 13.02 0.48 18.04
CA THR A 66 13.65 1.73 18.49
C THR A 66 14.45 2.39 17.38
N SER A 67 13.94 3.52 16.89
CA SER A 67 14.63 4.41 15.96
C SER A 67 14.63 5.86 16.48
N SER A 68 15.43 6.74 15.87
CA SER A 68 15.45 8.17 16.24
C SER A 68 14.11 8.88 16.04
N ASN A 69 13.23 8.32 15.21
CA ASN A 69 11.91 8.88 14.90
C ASN A 69 10.76 8.20 15.66
N GLY A 70 11.07 7.19 16.48
CA GLY A 70 10.09 6.26 17.06
C GLY A 70 10.18 4.88 16.41
N PRO A 71 9.28 3.94 16.74
CA PRO A 71 9.21 2.67 16.05
C PRO A 71 8.79 2.89 14.59
N GLU A 72 9.41 2.15 13.66
CA GLU A 72 9.18 2.30 12.23
C GLU A 72 9.28 0.95 11.50
N VAL A 73 8.60 0.88 10.36
CA VAL A 73 8.59 -0.30 9.50
C VAL A 73 9.10 0.10 8.12
N GLU A 74 10.01 -0.71 7.60
CA GLU A 74 10.49 -0.64 6.23
C GLU A 74 10.13 -1.93 5.50
N ILE A 75 9.49 -1.83 4.34
CA ILE A 75 9.15 -2.96 3.47
C ILE A 75 9.79 -2.70 2.11
N TYR A 76 10.63 -3.60 1.61
CA TYR A 76 11.34 -3.37 0.35
C TYR A 76 11.46 -4.64 -0.50
N GLU A 77 11.61 -4.47 -1.81
CA GLU A 77 11.85 -5.60 -2.71
C GLU A 77 13.27 -6.14 -2.47
N THR A 78 13.36 -7.41 -2.06
CA THR A 78 14.62 -8.05 -1.63
C THR A 78 15.70 -8.01 -2.71
N ALA A 79 15.31 -8.20 -3.97
CA ALA A 79 16.24 -8.21 -5.10
C ALA A 79 16.65 -6.79 -5.54
N ASN A 80 15.78 -5.79 -5.38
CA ASN A 80 15.94 -4.44 -5.91
C ASN A 80 15.50 -3.36 -4.90
N PRO A 81 16.12 -3.29 -3.71
CA PRO A 81 15.65 -2.41 -2.63
C PRO A 81 15.77 -0.91 -2.94
N SER A 82 16.50 -0.54 -3.99
CA SER A 82 16.60 0.87 -4.45
C SER A 82 15.39 1.31 -5.28
N ASP A 83 14.69 0.38 -5.92
CA ASP A 83 13.64 0.67 -6.89
C ASP A 83 12.23 0.56 -6.28
N PHE A 84 12.07 -0.30 -5.27
CA PHE A 84 10.82 -0.43 -4.52
C PHE A 84 11.08 -0.51 -3.02
N TRP A 85 10.52 0.45 -2.27
CA TRP A 85 10.48 0.41 -0.81
C TRP A 85 9.34 1.26 -0.26
N PHE A 86 8.89 0.93 0.95
CA PHE A 86 7.91 1.64 1.73
C PHE A 86 8.44 1.84 3.14
N VAL A 87 8.26 3.02 3.72
CA VAL A 87 8.59 3.32 5.12
C VAL A 87 7.45 4.07 5.79
N THR A 88 7.16 3.69 7.04
CA THR A 88 6.14 4.34 7.86
C THR A 88 6.47 4.30 9.35
N LEU A 89 6.01 5.32 10.07
CA LEU A 89 6.00 5.35 11.55
C LEU A 89 4.65 4.86 12.12
N VAL A 90 3.70 4.51 11.26
CA VAL A 90 2.38 4.01 11.64
C VAL A 90 2.54 2.51 11.92
N VAL A 91 2.77 2.15 13.18
CA VAL A 91 3.15 0.78 13.60
C VAL A 91 2.23 0.20 14.69
N ALA A 92 1.12 0.87 14.96
CA ALA A 92 0.15 0.43 15.96
C ALA A 92 -1.16 0.07 15.28
N ASP A 93 -1.80 -0.99 15.76
CA ASP A 93 -3.09 -1.46 15.28
C ASP A 93 -4.15 -0.36 15.29
N GLY A 94 -4.85 -0.17 14.16
CA GLY A 94 -5.84 0.89 13.94
C GLY A 94 -5.27 2.31 13.84
N ALA A 95 -3.94 2.49 13.87
CA ALA A 95 -3.34 3.81 13.71
C ALA A 95 -3.37 4.26 12.25
N THR A 96 -3.48 5.56 12.05
CA THR A 96 -3.41 6.20 10.73
C THR A 96 -2.35 7.28 10.70
N GLY A 97 -1.82 7.56 9.52
CA GLY A 97 -0.81 8.58 9.32
C GLY A 97 -0.33 8.63 7.87
N THR A 98 0.96 8.89 7.69
CA THR A 98 1.58 8.97 6.37
C THR A 98 2.85 8.15 6.32
N GLY A 99 3.16 7.64 5.14
CA GLY A 99 4.42 6.96 4.83
C GLY A 99 5.05 7.54 3.55
N GLN A 100 6.20 6.98 3.19
CA GLN A 100 6.83 7.22 1.89
C GLN A 100 6.91 5.90 1.13
N LEU A 101 6.50 5.91 -0.13
CA LEU A 101 6.57 4.78 -1.04
C LEU A 101 7.43 5.18 -2.25
N ASN A 102 8.50 4.44 -2.50
CA ASN A 102 9.30 4.55 -3.71
C ASN A 102 8.84 3.54 -4.76
N LEU A 103 8.50 4.04 -5.94
CA LEU A 103 8.13 3.24 -7.11
C LEU A 103 9.04 3.62 -8.28
N GLY A 104 9.97 2.73 -8.63
CA GLY A 104 10.90 2.92 -9.73
C GLY A 104 11.77 4.18 -9.59
N GLY A 105 12.15 4.54 -8.37
CA GLY A 105 12.95 5.73 -8.06
C GLY A 105 12.14 7.02 -7.84
N THR A 106 10.80 6.99 -7.95
CA THR A 106 9.94 8.12 -7.61
C THR A 106 9.33 7.93 -6.23
N ILE A 107 9.57 8.87 -5.33
CA ILE A 107 9.05 8.84 -3.96
C ILE A 107 7.70 9.54 -3.90
N HIS A 108 6.71 8.84 -3.35
CA HIS A 108 5.35 9.28 -3.14
C HIS A 108 5.05 9.34 -1.64
N THR A 109 4.46 10.44 -1.18
CA THR A 109 3.81 10.45 0.14
C THR A 109 2.46 9.77 0.02
N VAL A 110 2.22 8.78 0.87
CA VAL A 110 0.98 7.99 0.90
C VAL A 110 0.31 8.16 2.28
N ASN A 111 -1.01 8.14 2.32
CA ASN A 111 -1.73 7.92 3.58
C ASN A 111 -1.59 6.44 3.95
N VAL A 112 -1.49 6.15 5.23
CA VAL A 112 -1.30 4.80 5.75
C VAL A 112 -2.32 4.54 6.84
N ALA A 113 -3.00 3.41 6.79
CA ALA A 113 -3.76 2.83 7.90
C ALA A 113 -3.15 1.47 8.26
N CYS A 114 -2.75 1.28 9.51
CA CYS A 114 -2.30 -0.02 10.00
C CYS A 114 -3.51 -0.82 10.44
N GLN A 115 -3.85 -1.86 9.67
CA GLN A 115 -4.99 -2.74 9.94
C GLN A 115 -4.65 -3.88 10.88
N ARG A 116 -3.36 -4.22 10.96
CA ARG A 116 -2.84 -5.23 11.87
C ARG A 116 -1.36 -5.00 12.11
N THR A 117 -0.93 -5.23 13.34
CA THR A 117 0.49 -5.14 13.70
C THR A 117 0.99 -6.39 14.40
N GLY A 118 2.23 -6.76 14.08
CA GLY A 118 3.08 -7.66 14.84
C GLY A 118 4.16 -6.88 15.58
N ASN A 119 4.90 -7.54 16.46
CA ASN A 119 6.05 -7.00 17.16
C ASN A 119 7.22 -7.98 17.28
N ALA A 120 7.20 -9.08 16.54
CA ALA A 120 8.30 -10.05 16.51
C ALA A 120 8.46 -10.66 15.12
N VAL A 121 9.67 -11.16 14.83
CA VAL A 121 9.95 -11.89 13.58
C VAL A 121 8.97 -13.06 13.43
N GLY A 122 8.38 -13.19 12.23
CA GLY A 122 7.36 -14.18 11.91
C GLY A 122 5.92 -13.73 12.18
N GLU A 123 5.71 -12.53 12.74
CA GLU A 123 4.37 -11.96 12.93
C GLU A 123 3.95 -11.10 11.74
N GLU A 124 2.63 -11.06 11.50
CA GLU A 124 2.00 -10.35 10.38
C GLU A 124 1.88 -8.85 10.66
N MET A 125 2.14 -8.03 9.64
CA MET A 125 1.74 -6.62 9.59
C MET A 125 0.89 -6.37 8.35
N ARG A 126 -0.14 -5.53 8.49
CA ARG A 126 -0.98 -5.14 7.38
C ARG A 126 -1.20 -3.63 7.32
N TYR A 127 -1.09 -3.09 6.12
CA TYR A 127 -1.26 -1.67 5.84
C TYR A 127 -2.12 -1.45 4.62
N ASP A 128 -3.12 -0.59 4.75
CA ASP A 128 -3.71 0.07 3.60
C ASP A 128 -2.95 1.35 3.31
N ILE A 129 -2.65 1.56 2.03
CA ILE A 129 -2.03 2.77 1.56
C ILE A 129 -2.84 3.42 0.44
N THR A 130 -3.00 4.74 0.53
CA THR A 130 -3.69 5.51 -0.50
C THR A 130 -2.91 6.75 -0.89
N ALA A 131 -3.00 7.12 -2.17
CA ALA A 131 -2.56 8.42 -2.68
C ALA A 131 -3.43 8.80 -3.90
N SER A 132 -3.15 9.96 -4.50
CA SER A 132 -3.88 10.39 -5.70
C SER A 132 -3.70 9.37 -6.84
N GLY A 133 -4.72 8.55 -7.08
CA GLY A 133 -4.71 7.51 -8.10
C GLY A 133 -3.98 6.22 -7.69
N LEU A 134 -3.76 6.01 -6.40
CA LEU A 134 -3.19 4.78 -5.82
C LEU A 134 -4.04 4.34 -4.63
N GLU A 135 -4.43 3.07 -4.64
CA GLU A 135 -4.99 2.36 -3.50
C GLU A 135 -4.39 0.95 -3.55
N ALA A 136 -3.73 0.56 -2.48
CA ALA A 136 -2.97 -0.68 -2.40
C ALA A 136 -2.88 -1.15 -0.95
N GLU A 137 -2.55 -2.43 -0.78
CA GLU A 137 -2.39 -3.05 0.54
C GLU A 137 -1.03 -3.75 0.63
N PHE A 138 -0.38 -3.63 1.78
CA PHE A 138 0.69 -4.53 2.20
C PHE A 138 0.15 -5.53 3.21
N CYS A 139 0.41 -6.80 2.96
CA CYS A 139 0.15 -7.90 3.88
C CYS A 139 1.44 -8.73 3.94
N VAL A 140 2.24 -8.53 4.99
CA VAL A 140 3.63 -8.99 5.06
C VAL A 140 3.96 -9.61 6.42
N ILE A 141 5.07 -10.35 6.49
CA ILE A 141 5.62 -10.91 7.72
C ILE A 141 6.88 -10.14 8.11
N ILE A 142 7.08 -9.90 9.40
CA ILE A 142 8.32 -9.30 9.92
C ILE A 142 9.46 -10.31 9.72
N ASP A 143 10.44 -9.95 8.90
CA ASP A 143 11.63 -10.77 8.65
C ASP A 143 12.75 -10.44 9.62
N LEU A 144 12.91 -9.15 9.94
CA LEU A 144 13.98 -8.63 10.78
C LEU A 144 13.43 -7.70 11.85
N TYR A 145 13.99 -7.80 13.05
CA TYR A 145 13.62 -6.98 14.20
C TYR A 145 14.87 -6.29 14.75
N HIS A 146 14.79 -4.97 14.91
CA HIS A 146 15.88 -4.10 15.36
C HIS A 146 15.54 -3.33 16.63
#